data_AF-A0A2G9RNS7-F1
#
_entry.id   AF-A0A2G9RNS7-F1
#
_cell.length_a   1.000
_cell.length_b   1.000
_cell.length_c   1.000
_cell.angle_alpha   90.00
_cell.angle_beta   90.00
_cell.angle_gamma   90.00
#
_symmetry.space_group_name_H-M   'P 1'
#
loop_
_entity.id
_entity.type
_entity.pdbx_description
1 polymer ?
#
loop_
_entity_poly.entity_id
_entity_poly.type
_entity_poly.pdbx_seq_one_letter_code
_entity_poly.pdbx_strand_id
1 'polypeptide(L)'
;FIHCTDDSPDPNVKYELVLRKWCELIPGGEFRCFVKENKLIGISQRDYTQYYDHICKQKEDIQRSIQKFFQKNIQYNFFDEDCKYLM
;
A
#
# COMPACT_ATOMS: atom_id res chain seq x y z
N PHE A 1 -22.10 2.24 31.53
CA PHE A 1 -20.73 2.66 31.14
C PHE A 1 -19.72 2.22 32.20
N ILE A 2 -19.76 0.95 32.61
CA ILE A 2 -19.01 0.40 33.73
C ILE A 2 -18.15 -0.73 33.12
N HIS A 3 -16.84 -0.68 33.35
CA HIS A 3 -15.82 -1.64 32.90
C HIS A 3 -15.42 -1.66 31.42
N CYS A 4 -14.74 -0.60 30.98
CA CYS A 4 -13.60 -0.76 30.05
C CYS A 4 -12.31 -0.47 30.84
N THR A 5 -11.97 -1.32 31.80
CA THR A 5 -10.61 -1.37 32.35
C THR A 5 -9.84 -2.38 31.51
N ASP A 6 -9.10 -1.88 30.53
CA ASP A 6 -8.11 -2.65 29.80
C ASP A 6 -6.90 -2.86 30.73
N ASP A 7 -7.04 -3.79 31.68
CA ASP A 7 -5.98 -4.21 32.60
C ASP A 7 -5.05 -5.24 31.93
N SER A 8 -5.10 -5.38 30.60
CA SER A 8 -4.14 -6.20 29.88
C SER A 8 -2.77 -5.51 29.93
N PRO A 9 -1.69 -6.24 30.25
CA PRO A 9 -0.35 -5.64 30.19
C PRO A 9 -0.13 -5.17 28.76
N ASP A 10 0.32 -3.92 28.61
CA ASP A 10 0.67 -3.37 27.31
C ASP A 10 1.52 -4.40 26.55
N PRO A 11 1.16 -4.75 25.30
CA PRO A 11 1.97 -5.67 24.53
C PRO A 11 3.40 -5.13 24.50
N ASN A 12 4.38 -6.01 24.67
CA ASN A 12 5.79 -5.64 24.62
C ASN A 12 6.17 -5.28 23.17
N VAL A 13 5.80 -4.07 22.76
CA VAL A 13 6.03 -3.53 21.42
C VAL A 13 7.34 -2.76 21.45
N LYS A 14 8.32 -3.28 20.70
CA LYS A 14 9.55 -2.55 20.45
C LYS A 14 9.31 -1.50 19.37
N TYR A 15 9.37 -0.23 19.75
CA TYR A 15 9.29 0.87 18.80
C TYR A 15 10.59 1.02 18.01
N GLU A 16 10.46 1.33 16.73
CA GLU A 16 11.58 1.59 15.83
C GLU A 16 11.40 2.93 15.12
N LEU A 17 12.49 3.69 14.99
CA LEU A 17 12.51 4.94 14.22
C LEU A 17 12.94 4.63 12.78
N VAL A 18 11.99 4.70 11.84
CA VAL A 18 12.26 4.48 10.42
C VAL A 18 12.44 5.83 9.72
N LEU A 19 13.68 6.16 9.35
CA LEU A 19 14.00 7.35 8.56
C LEU A 19 14.08 6.98 7.08
N ARG A 20 13.29 7.65 6.25
CA ARG A 20 13.39 7.56 4.79
C ARG A 20 13.97 8.85 4.24
N LYS A 21 14.84 8.75 3.24
CA LYS A 21 15.35 9.93 2.52
C LYS A 21 14.19 10.66 1.87
N TRP A 22 14.10 11.97 2.09
CA TRP A 22 13.13 12.83 1.40
C TRP A 22 13.40 12.86 -0.09
N CYS A 23 12.35 12.76 -0.90
CA CYS A 23 12.37 12.96 -2.35
C CYS A 23 11.08 13.64 -2.81
N GLU A 24 11.16 14.33 -3.94
CA GLU A 24 9.98 14.87 -4.60
C GLU A 24 9.31 13.76 -5.41
N LEU A 25 8.12 13.35 -4.95
CA LEU A 25 7.27 12.40 -5.66
C LEU A 25 6.18 13.17 -6.39
N ILE A 26 5.88 12.75 -7.62
CA ILE A 26 4.77 13.31 -8.40
C ILE A 26 3.48 12.69 -7.87
N PRO A 27 2.53 13.45 -7.30
CA PRO A 27 1.34 12.85 -6.66
C PRO A 27 0.49 12.00 -7.60
N GLY A 28 0.41 12.37 -8.88
CA GLY A 28 -0.28 11.60 -9.92
C GLY A 28 0.38 10.25 -10.27
N GLY A 29 1.58 9.99 -9.76
CA GLY A 29 2.31 8.73 -9.95
C GLY A 29 2.14 7.71 -8.82
N GLU A 30 1.34 8.02 -7.79
CA GLU A 30 1.16 7.16 -6.61
C GLU A 30 -0.12 6.31 -6.72
N PHE A 31 -0.01 5.02 -6.37
CA PHE A 31 -1.11 4.06 -6.52
C PHE A 31 -1.28 3.17 -5.28
N ARG A 32 -2.53 2.94 -4.91
CA ARG A 32 -2.89 1.91 -3.93
C ARG A 32 -3.14 0.60 -4.64
N CYS A 33 -2.50 -0.46 -4.15
CA CYS A 33 -2.66 -1.82 -4.66
C CYS A 33 -3.35 -2.67 -3.60
N PHE A 34 -4.40 -3.38 -4.01
CA PHE A 34 -5.18 -4.25 -3.15
C PHE A 34 -4.79 -5.69 -3.43
N VAL A 35 -4.26 -6.37 -2.42
CA VAL A 35 -3.82 -7.77 -2.51
C VAL A 35 -4.67 -8.61 -1.58
N LYS A 36 -5.14 -9.75 -2.08
CA LYS A 36 -5.85 -10.77 -1.31
C LYS A 36 -5.44 -12.14 -1.82
N GLU A 37 -5.17 -13.09 -0.93
CA GLU A 37 -4.79 -14.47 -1.29
C GLU A 37 -3.64 -14.51 -2.31
N ASN A 38 -2.61 -13.68 -2.10
CA ASN A 38 -1.47 -13.53 -3.01
C ASN A 38 -1.84 -13.13 -4.46
N LYS A 39 -2.97 -12.44 -4.66
CA LYS A 39 -3.40 -11.90 -5.95
C LYS A 39 -3.61 -10.40 -5.85
N LEU A 40 -3.14 -9.67 -6.86
CA LEU A 40 -3.46 -8.25 -7.05
C LEU A 40 -4.91 -8.15 -7.56
N ILE A 41 -5.84 -7.72 -6.71
CA ILE A 41 -7.27 -7.66 -6.99
C ILE A 41 -7.75 -6.26 -7.38
N GLY A 42 -6.94 -5.22 -7.17
CA GLY A 42 -7.32 -3.85 -7.51
C GLY A 42 -6.15 -2.88 -7.49
N ILE A 43 -6.28 -1.83 -8.29
CA ILE A 43 -5.38 -0.69 -8.35
C ILE A 43 -6.24 0.57 -8.35
N SER A 44 -5.89 1.54 -7.51
CA SER A 44 -6.48 2.88 -7.56
C SER A 44 -5.40 3.95 -7.45
N GLN A 45 -5.69 5.15 -7.93
CA GLN A 45 -4.87 6.32 -7.63
C GLN A 45 -4.85 6.55 -6.11
N ARG A 46 -3.71 7.02 -5.58
CA ARG A 46 -3.58 7.34 -4.15
C ARG A 46 -4.28 8.65 -3.78
N ASP A 47 -4.06 9.69 -4.57
CA ASP A 47 -4.76 10.97 -4.44
C ASP A 47 -6.13 10.90 -5.12
N TYR A 48 -7.20 10.69 -4.36
CA TYR A 48 -8.54 10.61 -4.93
C TYR A 48 -9.18 11.99 -5.16
N THR A 49 -8.52 13.08 -4.78
CA THR A 49 -9.07 14.44 -4.86
C THR A 49 -8.75 15.12 -6.19
N GLN A 50 -7.78 14.61 -6.94
CA GLN A 50 -7.28 15.19 -8.19
C GLN A 50 -7.47 14.23 -9.37
N TYR A 51 -7.91 14.80 -10.49
CA TYR A 51 -7.95 14.10 -11.77
C TYR A 51 -6.66 14.36 -12.55
N TYR A 52 -5.98 13.29 -12.96
CA TYR A 52 -4.81 13.38 -13.83
C TYR A 52 -5.08 12.69 -15.17
N ASP A 53 -5.25 13.49 -16.22
CA ASP A 53 -5.51 13.03 -17.60
C ASP A 53 -4.46 12.03 -18.11
N HIS A 54 -3.20 12.17 -17.70
CA HIS A 54 -2.12 11.27 -18.10
C HIS A 54 -2.32 9.83 -17.58
N ILE A 55 -3.01 9.63 -16.46
CA ILE A 55 -3.31 8.29 -15.91
C ILE A 55 -4.24 7.54 -16.87
N CYS A 56 -5.24 8.21 -17.43
CA CYS A 56 -6.13 7.61 -18.43
C CYS A 56 -5.36 7.23 -19.70
N LYS A 57 -4.44 8.09 -20.15
CA LYS A 57 -3.63 7.86 -21.36
C LYS A 57 -2.59 6.75 -21.22
N GLN A 58 -2.11 6.48 -20.00
CA GLN A 58 -1.03 5.53 -19.72
C GLN A 58 -1.50 4.31 -18.92
N LYS A 59 -2.82 4.10 -18.84
CA LYS A 59 -3.45 3.10 -17.97
C LYS A 59 -2.83 1.71 -18.13
N GLU A 60 -2.61 1.26 -19.36
CA GLU A 60 -2.07 -0.06 -19.66
C GLU A 60 -0.62 -0.22 -19.18
N ASP A 61 0.20 0.82 -19.35
CA ASP A 61 1.61 0.79 -18.94
C ASP A 61 1.77 0.88 -17.42
N ILE A 62 0.93 1.69 -16.77
CA ILE A 62 0.81 1.76 -15.30
C ILE A 62 0.42 0.38 -14.75
N GLN A 63 -0.65 -0.22 -15.29
CA GLN A 63 -1.12 -1.54 -14.86
C GLN A 63 -0.03 -2.59 -15.04
N ARG A 64 0.64 -2.62 -16.19
CA ARG A 64 1.72 -3.58 -16.47
C ARG A 64 2.89 -3.42 -15.51
N SER A 65 3.28 -2.18 -15.22
CA SER A 65 4.40 -1.88 -14.32
C SER A 65 4.09 -2.31 -12.88
N ILE A 66 2.89 -2.02 -12.39
CA ILE A 66 2.43 -2.44 -11.06
C ILE A 66 2.34 -3.97 -10.98
N GLN A 67 1.80 -4.65 -12.00
CA GLN A 67 1.73 -6.11 -12.04
C GLN A 67 3.12 -6.75 -11.99
N LYS A 68 4.07 -6.23 -12.78
CA LYS A 68 5.47 -6.69 -12.77
C LYS A 68 6.12 -6.48 -11.41
N PHE A 69 5.90 -5.32 -10.79
CA PHE A 69 6.43 -5.03 -9.46
C PHE A 69 5.85 -6.01 -8.42
N PHE A 70 4.53 -6.23 -8.46
CA PHE A 70 3.84 -7.13 -7.55
C PHE A 70 4.39 -8.55 -7.66
N GLN A 71 4.43 -9.12 -8.87
CA GLN A 71 4.93 -10.47 -9.12
C GLN A 71 6.39 -10.65 -8.68
N LYS A 72 7.22 -9.62 -8.88
CA LYS A 72 8.65 -9.69 -8.57
C LYS A 72 8.97 -9.52 -7.09
N ASN A 73 8.30 -8.59 -6.41
CA ASN A 73 8.74 -8.12 -5.09
C ASN A 73 7.76 -8.44 -3.96
N ILE A 74 6.48 -8.64 -4.27
CA ILE A 74 5.43 -8.73 -3.26
C ILE A 74 4.83 -10.13 -3.19
N GLN A 75 4.47 -10.70 -4.35
CA GLN A 75 3.74 -11.96 -4.41
C GLN A 75 4.54 -13.08 -3.73
N TYR A 76 3.93 -13.74 -2.73
CA TYR A 76 4.53 -14.80 -1.91
C TYR A 76 5.73 -14.40 -1.03
N ASN A 77 6.11 -13.11 -0.98
CA ASN A 77 7.23 -12.64 -0.16
C ASN A 77 6.78 -12.11 1.22
N PHE A 78 5.48 -12.04 1.46
CA PHE A 78 4.90 -11.54 2.72
C PHE A 78 3.98 -12.61 3.31
N PHE A 79 4.08 -12.80 4.63
CA PHE A 79 3.40 -13.86 5.36
C PHE A 79 1.91 -13.59 5.61
N ASP A 80 1.44 -12.37 5.32
CA ASP A 80 0.06 -11.95 5.55
C ASP A 80 -0.73 -11.98 4.23
N GLU A 81 -1.79 -12.79 4.21
CA GLU A 81 -2.62 -13.03 3.03
C GLU A 81 -3.43 -11.79 2.61
N ASP A 82 -3.57 -10.81 3.51
CA ASP A 82 -4.33 -9.57 3.34
C ASP A 82 -3.46 -8.31 3.55
N CYS A 83 -2.51 -8.06 2.65
CA CYS A 83 -1.66 -6.86 2.71
C CYS A 83 -2.19 -5.71 1.83
N LYS A 84 -2.36 -4.51 2.42
CA LYS A 84 -2.52 -3.25 1.68
C LYS A 84 -1.16 -2.58 1.48
N TYR A 85 -0.65 -2.58 0.25
CA TYR A 85 0.60 -1.88 -0.07
C TYR A 85 0.33 -0.44 -0.52
N LEU A 86 1.08 0.50 0.06
CA LEU A 86 1.25 1.85 -0.46
C LEU A 86 2.52 1.84 -1.31
N MET A 87 2.36 1.95 -2.65
CA MET A 87 3.46 2.22 -3.57
C MET A 87 3.47 3.70 -3.95
#